data_AF-A0A9X4QP76-F1
#
_entry.id   AF-A0A9X4QP76-F1
#
_cell.length_a   1.000
_cell.length_b   1.000
_cell.length_c   1.000
_cell.angle_alpha   90.00
_cell.angle_beta   90.00
_cell.angle_gamma   90.00
#
_symmetry.space_group_name_H-M   'P 1'
#
loop_
_entity.id
_entity.type
_entity.pdbx_description
1 polymer ?
#
loop_
_entity_poly.entity_id
_entity_poly.type
_entity_poly.pdbx_seq_one_letter_code
_entity_poly.pdbx_strand_id
1 'polypeptide(L)'
;MQKIRRKKAIEGTTVPGIIYNGGQYFFINLDIFEDGMANCWELVDLEGLKDKLDLGWLTPVVPLGKTLSIHGLGAFKIESTNWLHDKKTYYKLVVNKIKRLNPAFENISKITKSQKKLNEKK
;
A
#
# COMPACT_ATOMS: atom_id res chain seq x y z
N MET A 1 -3.13 1.03 37.54
CA MET A 1 -2.03 1.69 36.80
C MET A 1 -2.58 2.85 35.98
N GLN A 2 -1.96 4.03 36.11
CA GLN A 2 -2.28 5.21 35.29
C GLN A 2 -1.79 4.99 33.85
N LYS A 3 -2.65 5.28 32.87
CA LYS A 3 -2.32 5.17 31.44
C LYS A 3 -1.92 6.55 30.93
N ILE A 4 -0.61 6.80 30.79
CA ILE A 4 -0.08 8.03 30.16
C ILE A 4 0.08 7.78 28.66
N ARG A 5 -0.32 8.73 27.82
CA ARG A 5 -0.28 8.62 26.35
C ARG A 5 0.23 9.92 25.72
N ARG A 6 0.97 9.80 24.62
CA ARG A 6 1.37 10.91 23.74
C ARG A 6 0.78 10.69 22.34
N LYS A 7 0.48 11.78 21.62
CA LYS A 7 0.11 11.77 20.20
C LYS A 7 1.21 12.45 19.37
N LYS A 8 1.38 12.00 18.13
CA LYS A 8 2.26 12.60 17.10
C LYS A 8 1.48 12.61 15.78
N ALA A 9 1.56 13.70 15.03
CA ALA A 9 1.11 13.74 13.62
C ALA A 9 2.19 13.11 12.74
N ILE A 10 1.78 12.28 11.78
CA ILE A 10 2.68 11.60 10.84
C ILE A 10 2.35 12.12 9.45
N GLU A 11 3.33 12.72 8.79
CA GLU A 11 3.16 13.22 7.43
C GLU A 11 2.97 12.07 6.45
N GLY A 12 2.09 12.28 5.47
CA GLY A 12 1.71 11.25 4.51
C GLY A 12 1.40 11.81 3.13
N THR A 13 1.35 10.91 2.16
CA THR A 13 0.99 11.22 0.77
C THR A 13 0.44 9.96 0.11
N THR A 14 0.04 10.06 -1.15
CA THR A 14 -0.52 8.93 -1.89
C THR A 14 0.31 8.56 -3.11
N VAL A 15 0.23 7.28 -3.49
CA VAL A 15 0.74 6.74 -4.75
C VAL A 15 -0.40 5.95 -5.41
N PRO A 16 -0.65 6.07 -6.73
CA PRO A 16 -1.65 5.25 -7.40
C PRO A 16 -1.31 3.75 -7.27
N GLY A 17 -2.26 2.94 -6.81
CA GLY A 17 -2.10 1.49 -6.68
C GLY A 17 -3.35 0.75 -7.10
N ILE A 18 -3.26 -0.58 -7.20
CA ILE A 18 -4.40 -1.43 -7.57
C ILE A 18 -4.48 -2.60 -6.60
N ILE A 19 -5.65 -2.81 -6.00
CA ILE A 19 -5.95 -3.98 -5.19
C ILE A 19 -6.57 -5.07 -6.06
N TYR A 20 -6.06 -6.29 -5.97
CA TYR A 20 -6.70 -7.47 -6.53
C TYR A 20 -7.40 -8.23 -5.40
N ASN A 21 -8.73 -8.21 -5.43
CA ASN A 21 -9.56 -8.90 -4.44
C ASN A 21 -10.78 -9.54 -5.13
N GLY A 22 -11.10 -10.79 -4.77
CA GLY A 22 -12.29 -11.48 -5.27
C GLY A 22 -12.37 -11.60 -6.81
N GLY A 23 -11.22 -11.68 -7.50
CA GLY A 23 -11.18 -11.74 -8.97
C GLY A 23 -11.34 -10.40 -9.69
N GLN A 24 -11.44 -9.31 -8.94
CA GLN A 24 -11.62 -7.95 -9.45
C GLN A 24 -10.42 -7.05 -9.08
N TYR A 25 -10.18 -6.02 -9.90
CA TYR A 25 -9.12 -5.05 -9.69
C TYR A 25 -9.71 -3.70 -9.31
N PHE A 26 -9.20 -3.07 -8.26
CA PHE A 26 -9.70 -1.80 -7.74
C PHE A 26 -8.58 -0.77 -7.69
N PHE A 27 -8.76 0.34 -8.39
CA PHE A 27 -7.86 1.47 -8.25
C PHE A 27 -7.96 2.05 -6.84
N ILE A 28 -6.81 2.32 -6.24
CA ILE A 28 -6.70 2.97 -4.94
C ILE A 28 -5.67 4.09 -4.99
N ASN A 29 -5.87 5.08 -4.13
CA ASN A 29 -4.77 5.93 -3.69
C ASN A 29 -4.11 5.21 -2.51
N LEU A 30 -2.97 4.57 -2.74
CA LEU A 30 -2.19 3.93 -1.66
C LEU A 30 -1.64 5.02 -0.75
N ASP A 31 -2.17 5.11 0.47
CA ASP A 31 -1.62 6.02 1.47
C ASP A 31 -0.28 5.49 1.98
N ILE A 32 0.72 6.36 2.07
CA ILE A 32 2.04 6.06 2.62
C ILE A 32 2.45 7.18 3.58
N PHE A 33 3.24 6.82 4.58
CA PHE A 33 3.59 7.68 5.71
C PHE A 33 5.10 7.83 5.86
N GLU A 34 5.55 8.94 6.46
CA GLU A 34 6.97 9.26 6.70
C GLU A 34 7.68 8.19 7.55
N ASP A 35 6.94 7.44 8.35
CA ASP A 35 7.43 6.35 9.22
C ASP A 35 7.47 4.99 8.49
N GLY A 36 7.25 4.97 7.18
CA GLY A 36 7.33 3.75 6.38
C GLY A 36 6.12 2.82 6.46
N MET A 37 5.03 3.27 7.08
CA MET A 37 3.75 2.57 7.01
C MET A 37 3.05 2.86 5.67
N ALA A 38 2.23 1.93 5.20
CA ALA A 38 1.40 2.07 4.01
C ALA A 38 0.02 1.44 4.24
N ASN A 39 -1.04 2.01 3.67
CA ASN A 39 -2.41 1.51 3.80
C ASN A 39 -2.96 1.03 2.45
N CYS A 40 -2.98 -0.29 2.25
CA CYS A 40 -3.53 -0.96 1.06
C CYS A 40 -4.82 -1.73 1.40
N TRP A 41 -5.80 -1.02 2.01
CA TRP A 41 -6.96 -1.57 2.74
C TRP A 41 -6.62 -2.28 4.06
N GLU A 42 -5.34 -2.29 4.41
CA GLU A 42 -4.80 -2.69 5.69
C GLU A 42 -3.52 -1.88 5.91
N LEU A 43 -3.31 -1.39 7.13
CA LEU A 43 -2.10 -0.68 7.49
C LEU A 43 -0.96 -1.70 7.71
N VAL A 44 0.06 -1.63 6.85
CA VAL A 44 1.23 -2.53 6.85
C VAL A 44 2.51 -1.72 6.95
N ASP A 45 3.59 -2.35 7.43
CA ASP A 45 4.95 -1.81 7.29
C ASP A 45 5.52 -2.16 5.90
N LEU A 46 6.77 -1.75 5.64
CA LEU A 46 7.44 -1.99 4.36
C LEU A 46 7.61 -3.47 4.02
N GLU A 47 7.83 -4.33 5.02
CA GLU A 47 7.92 -5.78 4.82
C GLU A 47 6.56 -6.34 4.43
N GLY A 48 5.51 -6.00 5.17
CA GLY A 48 4.14 -6.38 4.84
C GLY A 48 3.69 -5.85 3.48
N LEU A 49 4.07 -4.64 3.10
CA LEU A 49 3.77 -4.09 1.77
C LEU A 49 4.41 -4.91 0.66
N LYS A 50 5.68 -5.33 0.85
CA LYS A 50 6.38 -6.20 -0.08
C LYS A 50 5.66 -7.56 -0.19
N ASP A 51 5.27 -8.15 0.93
CA ASP A 51 4.51 -9.40 0.94
C ASP A 51 3.18 -9.26 0.17
N LYS A 52 2.45 -8.15 0.37
CA LYS A 52 1.19 -7.87 -0.35
C LYS A 52 1.40 -7.73 -1.85
N LEU A 53 2.52 -7.17 -2.29
CA LEU A 53 2.92 -7.13 -3.71
C LEU A 53 3.23 -8.52 -4.24
N ASP A 54 4.02 -9.30 -3.51
CA ASP A 54 4.44 -10.64 -3.92
C ASP A 54 3.23 -11.59 -4.05
N LEU A 55 2.30 -11.55 -3.09
CA LEU A 55 1.02 -12.27 -3.11
C LEU A 55 0.04 -11.77 -4.19
N GLY A 56 0.29 -10.60 -4.77
CA GLY A 56 -0.56 -9.98 -5.78
C GLY A 56 -1.80 -9.29 -5.22
N TRP A 57 -1.94 -9.18 -3.89
CA TRP A 57 -2.99 -8.37 -3.26
C TRP A 57 -2.90 -6.91 -3.71
N LEU A 58 -1.70 -6.34 -3.68
CA LEU A 58 -1.38 -5.06 -4.27
C LEU A 58 -0.64 -5.30 -5.58
N THR A 59 -0.96 -4.55 -6.61
CA THR A 59 -0.31 -4.67 -7.92
C THR A 59 -0.29 -3.33 -8.64
N PRO A 60 0.74 -3.04 -9.45
CA PRO A 60 0.73 -1.90 -10.37
C PRO A 60 0.09 -2.22 -11.73
N VAL A 61 -0.31 -3.48 -11.96
CA VAL A 61 -0.78 -3.96 -13.27
C VAL A 61 -2.11 -4.69 -13.19
N VAL A 62 -2.91 -4.55 -14.24
CA VAL A 62 -4.11 -5.35 -14.52
C VAL A 62 -3.89 -6.15 -15.80
N PRO A 63 -4.16 -7.48 -15.81
CA PRO A 63 -4.07 -8.29 -17.03
C PRO A 63 -5.11 -7.89 -18.09
N LEU A 64 -4.79 -8.16 -19.35
CA LEU A 64 -5.74 -7.97 -20.47
C LEU A 64 -7.02 -8.80 -20.25
N GLY A 65 -8.15 -8.26 -20.69
CA GLY A 65 -9.47 -8.85 -20.54
C GLY A 65 -10.07 -8.74 -19.13
N LYS A 66 -9.32 -8.26 -18.13
CA LYS A 66 -9.82 -8.03 -16.77
C LYS A 66 -10.38 -6.62 -16.64
N THR A 67 -11.21 -6.42 -15.62
CA THR A 67 -11.87 -5.14 -15.36
C THR A 67 -11.19 -4.42 -14.21
N LEU A 68 -10.82 -3.15 -14.45
CA LEU A 68 -10.37 -2.20 -13.43
C LEU A 68 -11.57 -1.35 -12.98
N SER A 69 -11.91 -1.45 -11.71
CA SER A 69 -12.89 -0.60 -11.05
C SER A 69 -12.20 0.64 -10.48
N ILE A 70 -12.69 1.82 -10.85
CA ILE A 70 -12.29 3.10 -10.28
C ILE A 70 -13.50 3.63 -9.52
N HIS A 71 -13.41 3.61 -8.19
CA HIS A 71 -14.54 3.96 -7.32
C HIS A 71 -15.03 5.38 -7.60
N GLY A 72 -16.34 5.55 -7.69
CA GLY A 72 -16.97 6.83 -8.02
C GLY A 72 -16.88 7.23 -9.50
N LEU A 73 -16.22 6.44 -10.36
CA LEU A 73 -16.07 6.73 -11.78
C LEU A 73 -16.68 5.64 -12.67
N GLY A 74 -16.32 4.38 -12.46
CA GLY A 74 -16.83 3.27 -13.27
C GLY A 74 -15.92 2.05 -13.31
N ALA A 75 -16.25 1.11 -14.18
CA ALA A 75 -15.50 -0.11 -14.38
C ALA A 75 -15.08 -0.24 -15.85
N PHE A 76 -13.80 -0.50 -16.08
CA PHE A 76 -13.18 -0.46 -17.39
C PHE A 76 -12.52 -1.79 -17.70
N LYS A 77 -12.95 -2.46 -18.77
CA LYS A 77 -12.27 -3.65 -19.27
C LYS A 77 -10.98 -3.24 -19.97
N ILE A 78 -9.89 -3.90 -19.62
CA ILE A 78 -8.56 -3.62 -20.14
C ILE A 78 -8.37 -4.37 -21.45
N GLU A 79 -8.39 -3.65 -22.58
CA GLU A 79 -8.15 -4.22 -23.91
C GLU A 79 -6.69 -4.05 -24.37
N SER A 80 -6.01 -2.98 -23.92
CA SER A 80 -4.57 -2.73 -24.16
C SER A 80 -3.97 -1.90 -23.02
N THR A 81 -2.66 -2.02 -22.76
CA THR A 81 -1.99 -1.32 -21.67
C THR A 81 -0.55 -0.96 -21.98
N ASN A 82 -0.04 0.04 -21.27
CA ASN A 82 1.38 0.29 -21.09
C ASN A 82 1.64 0.65 -19.62
N TRP A 83 2.05 -0.34 -18.82
CA TRP A 83 2.27 -0.15 -17.39
C TRP A 83 3.68 0.39 -17.13
N LEU A 84 3.78 1.48 -16.35
CA LEU A 84 5.07 2.11 -16.02
C LEU A 84 5.91 1.32 -15.02
N HIS A 85 5.29 0.41 -14.28
CA HIS A 85 5.92 -0.31 -13.18
C HIS A 85 5.54 -1.79 -13.18
N ASP A 86 6.52 -2.61 -12.87
CA ASP A 86 6.33 -3.95 -12.32
C ASP A 86 6.31 -3.90 -10.78
N LYS A 87 6.10 -5.05 -10.11
CA LYS A 87 6.07 -5.12 -8.63
C LYS A 87 7.33 -4.54 -7.98
N LYS A 88 8.52 -4.80 -8.55
CA LYS A 88 9.81 -4.40 -8.00
C LYS A 88 10.05 -2.89 -8.11
N THR A 89 9.80 -2.33 -9.29
CA THR A 89 9.93 -0.90 -9.58
C THR A 89 8.84 -0.09 -8.88
N TYR A 90 7.65 -0.67 -8.70
CA TYR A 90 6.59 -0.06 -7.89
C TYR A 90 6.95 0.00 -6.41
N TYR A 91 7.49 -1.08 -5.82
CA TYR A 91 7.99 -1.03 -4.45
C TYR A 91 9.08 0.05 -4.29
N LYS A 92 10.01 0.16 -5.25
CA LYS A 92 11.02 1.21 -5.27
C LYS A 92 10.40 2.61 -5.36
N LEU A 93 9.35 2.80 -6.15
CA LEU A 93 8.61 4.07 -6.23
C LEU A 93 8.06 4.45 -4.85
N VAL A 94 7.42 3.52 -4.15
CA VAL A 94 6.87 3.77 -2.81
C VAL A 94 7.97 4.15 -1.82
N VAL A 95 9.06 3.37 -1.76
CA VAL A 95 10.20 3.67 -0.88
C VAL A 95 10.82 5.04 -1.20
N ASN A 96 10.94 5.39 -2.47
CA ASN A 96 11.45 6.70 -2.88
C ASN A 96 10.52 7.84 -2.46
N LYS A 97 9.19 7.64 -2.51
CA LYS A 97 8.22 8.64 -2.07
C LYS A 97 8.28 8.81 -0.55
N ILE A 98 8.47 7.74 0.22
CA ILE A 98 8.72 7.80 1.67
C ILE A 98 10.02 8.56 1.95
N LYS A 99 11.10 8.29 1.22
CA LYS A 99 12.36 9.05 1.36
C LYS A 99 12.21 10.54 1.05
N ARG A 100 11.24 10.95 0.22
CA ARG A 100 10.95 12.37 0.01
C ARG A 100 10.24 13.00 1.22
N LEU A 101 9.42 12.24 1.93
CA LEU A 101 8.78 12.67 3.19
C LEU A 101 9.79 12.65 4.35
N ASN A 102 10.66 11.65 4.38
CA ASN A 102 11.65 11.40 5.41
C ASN A 102 13.03 11.15 4.78
N PRO A 103 13.79 12.21 4.44
CA PRO A 103 15.08 12.10 3.77
C PRO A 103 16.13 11.29 4.54
N ALA A 104 16.11 11.34 5.88
CA ALA A 104 17.00 10.56 6.73
C ALA A 104 16.62 9.06 6.81
N PHE A 105 15.37 8.73 6.45
CA PHE A 105 14.82 7.38 6.53
C PHE A 105 14.93 6.76 7.93
N GLU A 106 14.72 7.59 8.95
CA GLU A 106 14.79 7.21 10.36
C GLU A 106 13.41 6.96 10.95
N ASN A 107 13.35 6.30 12.11
CA ASN A 107 12.10 5.99 12.83
C ASN A 107 11.08 5.22 11.98
N ILE A 108 11.57 4.31 11.13
CA ILE A 108 10.73 3.46 10.31
C ILE A 108 10.05 2.40 11.19
N SER A 109 8.72 2.44 11.19
CA SER A 109 7.84 1.54 11.90
C SER A 109 7.99 0.10 11.41
N LYS A 110 7.88 -0.84 12.36
CA LYS A 110 7.81 -2.27 12.08
C LYS A 110 6.67 -2.90 12.84
N ILE A 111 5.86 -3.70 12.16
CA ILE A 111 4.77 -4.46 12.75
C ILE A 111 5.35 -5.76 13.30
N THR A 112 5.31 -5.92 14.62
CA THR A 112 5.75 -7.17 15.25
C THR A 112 4.78 -8.31 14.97
N LYS A 113 5.27 -9.56 15.04
CA LYS A 113 4.42 -10.76 14.94
C LYS A 113 3.24 -10.74 15.93
N SER A 114 3.47 -10.20 17.13
CA SER A 114 2.43 -10.06 18.16
C SER A 114 1.36 -9.04 17.77
N GLN A 115 1.74 -7.91 17.17
CA GLN A 115 0.81 -6.93 16.62
C GLN A 115 -0.02 -7.55 15.47
N LYS A 116 0.63 -8.28 14.56
CA LYS A 116 -0.02 -8.90 13.40
C LYS A 116 -1.13 -9.86 13.83
N LYS A 117 -0.85 -10.75 14.80
CA LYS A 117 -1.84 -11.66 15.40
C LYS A 117 -3.00 -10.94 16.09
N LEU A 118 -2.79 -9.73 16.60
CA LEU A 118 -3.86 -8.94 17.22
C LEU A 118 -4.78 -8.33 16.16
N ASN A 119 -4.22 -7.92 15.02
CA ASN A 119 -4.97 -7.34 13.90
C ASN A 119 -5.82 -8.39 13.18
N GLU A 120 -5.34 -9.63 13.05
CA GLU A 120 -6.07 -10.75 12.43
C GLU A 120 -7.26 -11.26 13.27
N LYS A 121 -7.36 -10.87 14.55
CA LYS A 121 -8.42 -11.30 15.49
C LYS A 121 -9.57 -10.31 15.61
N LYS A 122 -9.53 -9.21 14.86
CA LYS A 122 -10.58 -8.17 14.83
C LYS A 122 -11.41 -8.32 13.56
#